data_AF-A0A1C7M3Y8-F1
#
_entry.id   AF-A0A1C7M3Y8-F1
#
_cell.length_a   1.000
_cell.length_b   1.000
_cell.length_c   1.000
_cell.angle_alpha   90.00
_cell.angle_beta   90.00
_cell.angle_gamma   90.00
#
_symmetry.space_group_name_H-M   'P 1'
#
loop_
_entity.id
_entity.type
_entity.pdbx_description
1 polymer ?
#
loop_
_entity_poly.entity_id
_entity_poly.type
_entity_poly.pdbx_seq_one_letter_code
_entity_poly.pdbx_strand_id
1 'polypeptide(L)'
;MRANYTDHGVDEYYRRVGATYRNPHYPGIRSCIILWLNKWWEKELVRMESDKFLVLDLACGSGEVTAAVLDWWQLGRVAYSDQQSLGPPARRNGARPPPIGPDLPKPSILAADPYTAQAFHTRTGLYAAQHSFRDIAEGALTNMIPISPPVSHDGSSSGHGAPSMETPVVEMVICSFALHLIEKPSELFTLLRELSTKCRWLVVLAPHKKPDIKDGWGWRKWDTDTWAECGINDSTGEFLEERVHCRVYRSVNV
;
A
#
# COMPACT_ATOMS: atom_id res chain seq x y z
N MET A 1 -5.24 16.88 10.39
CA MET A 1 -4.65 17.23 9.08
C MET A 1 -5.55 18.15 8.27
N ARG A 2 -6.85 17.88 8.08
CA ARG A 2 -7.74 18.73 7.26
C ARG A 2 -7.77 20.22 7.63
N ALA A 3 -7.64 20.55 8.92
CA ALA A 3 -7.60 21.92 9.41
C ALA A 3 -6.36 22.73 8.95
N ASN A 4 -5.27 22.06 8.54
CA ASN A 4 -3.98 22.73 8.29
C ASN A 4 -3.87 23.37 6.89
N TYR A 5 -4.78 23.05 5.98
CA TYR A 5 -4.78 23.54 4.59
C TYR A 5 -6.06 24.30 4.23
N THR A 6 -6.86 24.69 5.23
CA THR A 6 -8.12 25.42 5.05
C THR A 6 -7.91 26.84 4.51
N ASP A 7 -6.79 27.49 4.85
CA ASP A 7 -6.54 28.91 4.52
C ASP A 7 -5.73 29.11 3.22
N HIS A 8 -4.89 28.14 2.86
CA HIS A 8 -3.89 28.24 1.78
C HIS A 8 -4.03 27.15 0.69
N GLY A 9 -4.92 26.18 0.90
CA GLY A 9 -5.07 25.02 0.03
C GLY A 9 -4.00 23.95 0.28
N VAL A 10 -4.31 22.72 -0.17
CA VAL A 10 -3.48 21.52 0.02
C VAL A 10 -2.10 21.70 -0.60
N ASP A 11 -2.07 22.21 -1.83
CA ASP A 11 -0.85 22.41 -2.61
C ASP A 11 0.15 23.35 -1.93
N GLU A 12 -0.30 24.52 -1.47
CA GLU A 12 0.59 25.50 -0.85
C GLU A 12 1.15 24.98 0.48
N TYR A 13 0.32 24.29 1.28
CA TYR A 13 0.75 23.66 2.51
C TYR A 13 1.89 22.67 2.25
N TYR A 14 1.70 21.71 1.33
CA TYR A 14 2.69 20.67 1.10
C TYR A 14 3.93 21.16 0.36
N ARG A 15 3.86 22.23 -0.45
CA ARG A 15 5.07 22.87 -0.98
C ARG A 15 5.96 23.43 0.13
N ARG A 16 5.38 23.94 1.22
CA ARG A 16 6.12 24.53 2.34
C ARG A 16 6.72 23.47 3.27
N VAL A 17 5.97 22.40 3.57
CA VAL A 17 6.36 21.43 4.61
C VAL A 17 6.69 20.03 4.09
N GLY A 18 6.51 19.77 2.79
CA GLY A 18 6.60 18.44 2.19
C GLY A 18 7.95 17.75 2.41
N ALA A 19 9.04 18.52 2.38
CA ALA A 19 10.41 18.02 2.59
C ALA A 19 10.65 17.45 4.00
N THR A 20 9.90 17.92 5.00
CA THR A 20 10.03 17.50 6.41
C THR A 20 8.75 16.86 6.94
N TYR A 21 7.80 16.55 6.06
CA TYR A 21 6.50 16.04 6.45
C TYR A 21 6.62 14.76 7.29
N ARG A 22 5.73 14.63 8.28
CA ARG A 22 5.54 13.43 9.10
C ARG A 22 4.06 13.30 9.43
N ASN A 23 3.51 12.11 9.26
CA ASN A 23 2.14 11.84 9.67
C ASN A 23 2.11 11.46 11.17
N PRO A 24 1.45 12.26 12.04
CA PRO A 24 1.38 11.97 13.47
C PRO A 24 0.57 10.70 13.78
N HIS A 25 -0.19 10.17 12.83
CA HIS A 25 -0.98 8.95 12.98
C HIS A 25 -0.20 7.68 12.60
N TYR A 26 1.13 7.74 12.49
CA TYR A 26 1.96 6.58 12.16
C TYR A 26 1.68 5.35 13.04
N PRO A 27 1.49 5.44 14.38
CA PRO A 27 1.16 4.27 15.19
C PRO A 27 -0.10 3.53 14.71
N GLY A 28 -1.19 4.26 14.44
CA GLY A 28 -2.43 3.68 13.91
C GLY A 28 -2.28 3.11 12.51
N ILE A 29 -1.58 3.83 11.63
CA ILE A 29 -1.24 3.35 10.28
C ILE A 29 -0.50 2.01 10.37
N ARG A 30 0.53 1.93 11.21
CA ARG A 30 1.35 0.74 11.39
C ARG A 30 0.52 -0.44 11.91
N SER A 31 -0.31 -0.23 12.94
CA SER A 31 -1.18 -1.27 13.49
C SER A 31 -2.16 -1.79 12.44
N CYS A 32 -2.84 -0.91 11.70
CA CYS A 32 -3.75 -1.30 10.63
C CYS A 32 -3.06 -2.10 9.52
N ILE A 33 -1.86 -1.68 9.09
CA ILE A 33 -1.10 -2.40 8.06
C ILE A 33 -0.69 -3.79 8.53
N ILE A 34 -0.24 -3.94 9.78
CA ILE A 34 0.11 -5.26 10.33
C ILE A 34 -1.12 -6.17 10.38
N LEU A 35 -2.25 -5.67 10.88
CA LEU A 35 -3.50 -6.44 10.93
C LEU A 35 -3.97 -6.88 9.55
N TRP A 36 -3.93 -5.95 8.58
CA TRP A 36 -4.28 -6.26 7.20
C TRP A 36 -3.36 -7.31 6.59
N LEU A 37 -2.04 -7.11 6.66
CA LEU A 37 -1.07 -8.03 6.05
C LEU A 37 -1.08 -9.40 6.71
N ASN A 38 -1.38 -9.50 8.01
CA ASN A 38 -1.60 -10.77 8.68
C ASN A 38 -2.77 -11.56 8.08
N LYS A 39 -3.92 -10.90 7.90
CA LYS A 39 -5.12 -11.51 7.31
C LYS A 39 -4.91 -11.86 5.84
N TRP A 40 -4.32 -10.94 5.07
CA TRP A 40 -3.99 -11.17 3.66
C TRP A 40 -3.03 -12.36 3.52
N TRP A 41 -1.96 -12.42 4.31
CA TRP A 41 -1.00 -13.52 4.27
C TRP A 41 -1.67 -14.87 4.58
N GLU A 42 -2.52 -14.91 5.61
CA GLU A 42 -3.24 -16.14 5.99
C GLU A 42 -4.17 -16.65 4.87
N LYS A 43 -4.78 -15.74 4.10
CA LYS A 43 -5.89 -16.07 3.20
C LYS A 43 -5.54 -16.09 1.72
N GLU A 44 -4.54 -15.33 1.29
CA GLU A 44 -4.24 -15.10 -0.13
C GLU A 44 -2.84 -15.53 -0.55
N LEU A 45 -1.91 -15.84 0.36
CA LEU A 45 -0.54 -16.20 -0.02
C LEU A 45 -0.50 -17.34 -1.04
N VAL A 46 -1.31 -18.38 -0.84
CA VAL A 46 -1.40 -19.55 -1.74
C VAL A 46 -1.99 -19.20 -3.10
N ARG A 47 -2.71 -18.07 -3.20
CA ARG A 47 -3.33 -17.56 -4.42
C ARG A 47 -2.48 -16.50 -5.11
N MET A 48 -1.36 -16.11 -4.53
CA MET A 48 -0.46 -15.14 -5.14
C MET A 48 0.20 -15.79 -6.36
N GLU A 49 -0.25 -15.41 -7.55
CA GLU A 49 0.25 -15.93 -8.84
C GLU A 49 1.62 -15.36 -9.22
N SER A 50 1.99 -14.23 -8.62
CA SER A 50 3.23 -13.52 -8.90
C SER A 50 4.34 -13.96 -7.96
N ASP A 51 5.50 -14.31 -8.52
CA ASP A 51 6.76 -14.51 -7.76
C ASP A 51 7.27 -13.23 -7.10
N LYS A 52 6.54 -12.11 -7.24
CA LYS A 52 6.85 -10.80 -6.65
C LYS A 52 5.70 -10.34 -5.78
N PHE A 53 6.04 -9.92 -4.57
CA PHE A 53 5.14 -9.17 -3.70
C PHE A 53 5.31 -7.66 -3.96
N LEU A 54 4.56 -7.13 -4.93
CA LEU A 54 4.64 -5.73 -5.36
C LEU A 54 3.58 -4.87 -4.64
N VAL A 55 4.03 -3.83 -3.94
CA VAL A 55 3.16 -2.91 -3.18
C VAL A 55 3.34 -1.48 -3.70
N LEU A 56 2.23 -0.79 -3.96
CA LEU A 56 2.20 0.64 -4.28
C LEU A 56 1.79 1.45 -3.05
N ASP A 57 2.71 2.26 -2.52
CA ASP A 57 2.47 3.29 -1.52
C ASP A 57 2.08 4.61 -2.22
N LEU A 58 0.77 4.82 -2.36
CA LEU A 58 0.18 5.94 -3.11
C LEU A 58 -0.07 7.13 -2.18
N ALA A 59 0.46 8.30 -2.57
CA ALA A 59 0.61 9.47 -1.70
C ALA A 59 1.39 9.08 -0.42
N CYS A 60 2.62 8.64 -0.65
CA CYS A 60 3.43 7.92 0.34
C CYS A 60 3.82 8.76 1.57
N GLY A 61 3.63 10.08 1.54
CA GLY A 61 4.02 10.94 2.65
C GLY A 61 5.51 10.75 2.98
N SER A 62 5.83 10.57 4.26
CA SER A 62 7.22 10.29 4.64
C SER A 62 7.59 8.81 4.54
N GLY A 63 6.69 7.95 4.05
CA GLY A 63 6.89 6.51 3.92
C GLY A 63 6.36 5.72 5.11
N GLU A 64 5.30 6.21 5.79
CA GLU A 64 4.66 5.50 6.89
C GLU A 64 4.20 4.09 6.51
N VAL A 65 3.52 3.96 5.37
CA VAL A 65 3.05 2.67 4.87
C VAL A 65 4.24 1.80 4.45
N THR A 66 5.14 2.34 3.63
CA THR A 66 6.38 1.66 3.22
C THR A 66 7.13 1.08 4.43
N ALA A 67 7.36 1.87 5.48
CA ALA A 67 8.03 1.41 6.68
C ALA A 67 7.25 0.28 7.38
N ALA A 68 5.92 0.41 7.51
CA ALA A 68 5.10 -0.61 8.15
C ALA A 68 5.08 -1.95 7.38
N VAL A 69 5.06 -1.91 6.04
CA VAL A 69 5.11 -3.11 5.18
C VAL A 69 6.47 -3.82 5.31
N LEU A 70 7.57 -3.08 5.24
CA LEU A 70 8.91 -3.64 5.37
C LEU A 70 9.17 -4.18 6.78
N ASP A 71 8.70 -3.47 7.82
CA ASP A 71 8.73 -3.93 9.21
C ASP A 71 7.95 -5.25 9.38
N TRP A 72 6.73 -5.33 8.84
CA TRP A 72 5.90 -6.54 8.91
C TRP A 72 6.64 -7.75 8.33
N TRP A 73 7.22 -7.58 7.14
CA TRP A 73 7.99 -8.65 6.50
C TRP A 73 9.21 -9.03 7.34
N GLN A 74 10.02 -8.06 7.77
CA GLN A 74 11.24 -8.31 8.56
C GLN A 74 10.94 -9.02 9.88
N LEU A 75 9.90 -8.60 10.60
CA LEU A 75 9.46 -9.23 11.84
C LEU A 75 8.96 -10.65 11.61
N GLY A 76 8.23 -10.89 10.51
CA GLY A 76 7.81 -12.24 10.15
C GLY A 76 8.98 -13.16 9.79
N ARG A 77 10.02 -12.63 9.14
CA ARG A 77 11.28 -13.36 8.88
C ARG A 77 11.99 -13.76 10.18
N VAL A 78 12.07 -12.85 11.15
CA VAL A 78 12.62 -13.14 12.48
C VAL A 78 11.80 -14.23 13.18
N ALA A 79 10.47 -14.10 13.16
CA ALA A 79 9.58 -15.10 13.77
C ALA A 79 9.73 -16.50 13.13
N TYR A 80 9.96 -16.56 11.81
CA TYR A 80 10.23 -17.82 11.11
C TYR A 80 11.56 -18.46 11.55
N SER A 81 12.63 -17.66 11.67
CA SER A 81 13.93 -18.14 12.17
C SER A 81 13.87 -18.61 13.62
N ASP A 82 13.15 -17.88 14.48
CA ASP A 82 12.94 -18.26 15.89
C ASP A 82 12.17 -19.57 16.00
N GLN A 83 11.13 -19.76 15.17
CA GLN A 83 10.34 -20.99 15.17
C GLN A 83 11.16 -22.22 14.74
N GLN A 84 12.10 -22.07 13.79
CA GLN A 84 12.99 -23.17 13.41
C GLN A 84 13.96 -23.57 14.53
N SER A 85 14.37 -22.62 15.37
CA SER A 85 15.36 -22.86 16.43
C SER A 85 14.75 -23.27 17.78
N LEU A 86 13.59 -22.72 18.14
CA LEU A 86 12.97 -22.87 19.47
C LEU A 86 11.67 -23.69 19.47
N GLY A 87 11.23 -24.18 18.30
CA GLY A 87 9.96 -24.89 18.15
C GLY A 87 8.75 -23.96 18.02
N PRO A 88 7.53 -24.51 17.82
CA PRO A 88 6.34 -23.70 17.55
C PRO A 88 5.96 -22.83 18.76
N PRO A 89 5.89 -21.50 18.61
CA PRO A 89 5.40 -20.64 19.68
C PRO A 89 3.90 -20.87 19.91
N ALA A 90 3.44 -20.65 21.15
CA ALA A 90 2.01 -20.60 21.44
C ALA A 90 1.34 -19.51 20.60
N ARG A 91 0.21 -19.84 19.94
CA ARG A 91 -0.59 -18.88 19.16
C ARG A 91 -0.88 -17.64 20.03
N ARG A 92 -0.39 -16.48 19.61
CA ARG A 92 -0.64 -15.18 20.25
C ARG A 92 -1.45 -14.29 19.31
N ASN A 93 -2.35 -13.48 19.90
CA ASN A 93 -3.33 -12.66 19.19
C ASN A 93 -2.72 -11.75 18.11
N GLY A 94 -3.53 -11.47 17.09
CA GLY A 94 -3.16 -11.08 15.71
C GLY A 94 -2.44 -9.75 15.47
N ALA A 95 -1.80 -9.16 16.49
CA ALA A 95 -1.02 -7.92 16.38
C ALA A 95 0.46 -8.15 16.00
N ARG A 96 0.94 -9.41 15.93
CA ARG A 96 2.30 -9.74 15.49
C ARG A 96 2.29 -10.38 14.11
N PRO A 97 3.29 -10.10 13.25
CA PRO A 97 3.45 -10.79 11.98
C PRO A 97 3.60 -12.30 12.16
N PRO A 98 2.99 -13.12 11.27
CA PRO A 98 3.18 -14.57 11.27
C PRO A 98 4.64 -14.94 10.92
N PRO A 99 5.07 -16.19 11.15
CA PRO A 99 6.36 -16.68 10.67
C PRO A 99 6.37 -16.74 9.14
N ILE A 100 6.97 -15.74 8.49
CA ILE A 100 7.04 -15.61 7.04
C ILE A 100 8.21 -16.42 6.50
N GLY A 101 7.90 -17.50 5.79
CA GLY A 101 8.86 -18.38 5.13
C GLY A 101 9.55 -17.75 3.91
N PRO A 102 10.51 -18.48 3.30
CA PRO A 102 11.24 -18.01 2.11
C PRO A 102 10.39 -17.95 0.83
N ASP A 103 9.20 -18.52 0.86
CA ASP A 103 8.18 -18.50 -0.18
C ASP A 103 7.61 -17.10 -0.44
N LEU A 104 7.56 -16.23 0.57
CA LEU A 104 7.21 -14.82 0.37
C LEU A 104 8.47 -13.96 0.21
N PRO A 105 8.77 -13.46 -1.00
CA PRO A 105 9.92 -12.59 -1.22
C PRO A 105 9.79 -11.28 -0.45
N LYS A 106 10.91 -10.56 -0.31
CA LYS A 106 10.89 -9.21 0.24
C LYS A 106 9.94 -8.32 -0.59
N PRO A 107 9.07 -7.51 0.03
CA PRO A 107 8.19 -6.61 -0.69
C PRO A 107 8.99 -5.67 -1.60
N SER A 108 8.59 -5.60 -2.87
CA SER A 108 9.06 -4.57 -3.80
C SER A 108 8.13 -3.37 -3.69
N ILE A 109 8.70 -2.19 -3.43
CA ILE A 109 7.90 -0.99 -3.18
C ILE A 109 7.94 -0.08 -4.41
N LEU A 110 6.75 0.32 -4.86
CA LEU A 110 6.51 1.50 -5.68
C LEU A 110 5.99 2.59 -4.74
N ALA A 111 6.52 3.80 -4.83
CA ALA A 111 6.06 4.91 -4.01
C ALA A 111 5.83 6.14 -4.90
N ALA A 112 4.75 6.85 -4.66
CA ALA A 112 4.40 8.04 -5.43
C ALA A 112 3.83 9.14 -4.54
N ASP A 113 4.40 10.33 -4.63
CA ASP A 113 3.86 11.53 -3.98
C ASP A 113 4.45 12.80 -4.63
N PRO A 114 3.62 13.77 -5.04
CA PRO A 114 4.11 14.96 -5.74
C PRO A 114 4.84 15.96 -4.82
N TYR A 115 4.76 15.80 -3.50
CA TYR A 115 5.23 16.81 -2.54
C TYR A 115 6.25 16.31 -1.52
N THR A 116 6.19 15.03 -1.15
CA THR A 116 6.90 14.50 0.02
C THR A 116 8.07 13.57 -0.32
N ALA A 117 8.47 13.50 -1.59
CA ALA A 117 9.56 12.65 -2.07
C ALA A 117 10.87 12.80 -1.26
N GLN A 118 11.23 14.02 -0.83
CA GLN A 118 12.41 14.23 0.01
C GLN A 118 12.24 13.68 1.44
N ALA A 119 11.07 13.91 2.07
CA ALA A 119 10.77 13.37 3.39
C ALA A 119 10.74 11.84 3.38
N PHE A 120 10.18 11.26 2.32
CA PHE A 120 10.18 9.83 2.04
C PHE A 120 11.60 9.28 1.96
N HIS A 121 12.44 9.83 1.08
CA HIS A 121 13.81 9.38 0.90
C HIS A 121 14.63 9.46 2.18
N THR A 122 14.51 10.57 2.92
CA THR A 122 15.21 10.77 4.19
C THR A 122 14.86 9.68 5.22
N ARG A 123 13.62 9.16 5.21
CA ARG A 123 13.17 8.16 6.19
C ARG A 123 13.46 6.73 5.74
N THR A 124 13.21 6.41 4.46
CA THR A 124 13.19 5.03 3.97
C THR A 124 14.48 4.65 3.23
N GLY A 125 15.26 5.64 2.78
CA GLY A 125 16.38 5.45 1.84
C GLY A 125 15.93 5.09 0.41
N LEU A 126 14.63 4.99 0.15
CA LEU A 126 14.06 4.68 -1.16
C LEU A 126 13.67 5.98 -1.89
N TYR A 127 13.39 5.90 -3.20
CA TYR A 127 12.91 7.05 -3.97
C TYR A 127 11.39 6.98 -4.14
N ALA A 128 10.72 8.12 -4.25
CA ALA A 128 9.31 8.17 -4.63
C ALA A 128 9.18 8.92 -5.95
N ALA A 129 8.36 8.40 -6.86
CA ALA A 129 7.99 9.12 -8.07
C ALA A 129 7.17 10.35 -7.69
N GLN A 130 7.43 11.48 -8.35
CA GLN A 130 6.70 12.73 -8.11
C GLN A 130 5.41 12.78 -8.93
N HIS A 131 4.64 11.71 -8.90
CA HIS A 131 3.35 11.61 -9.60
C HIS A 131 2.21 12.00 -8.67
N SER A 132 1.35 12.90 -9.15
CA SER A 132 0.09 13.26 -8.54
C SER A 132 -0.98 12.19 -8.79
N PHE A 133 -2.11 12.27 -8.10
CA PHE A 133 -3.27 11.41 -8.40
C PHE A 133 -3.73 11.52 -9.86
N ARG A 134 -3.60 12.71 -10.46
CA ARG A 134 -3.96 12.93 -11.86
C ARG A 134 -3.01 12.17 -12.79
N ASP A 135 -1.71 12.25 -12.55
CA ASP A 135 -0.72 11.53 -13.37
C ASP A 135 -0.95 10.02 -13.31
N ILE A 136 -1.26 9.48 -12.12
CA ILE A 136 -1.60 8.08 -11.95
C ILE A 136 -2.87 7.74 -12.73
N ALA A 137 -3.93 8.55 -12.61
CA ALA A 137 -5.18 8.36 -13.34
C ALA A 137 -5.01 8.42 -14.88
N GLU A 138 -3.98 9.11 -15.36
CA GLU A 138 -3.61 9.22 -16.77
C GLU A 138 -2.61 8.14 -17.23
N GLY A 139 -2.28 7.17 -16.37
CA GLY A 139 -1.51 5.97 -16.74
C GLY A 139 -0.04 5.95 -16.31
N ALA A 140 0.41 6.89 -15.47
CA ALA A 140 1.82 6.97 -15.07
C ALA A 140 2.33 5.75 -14.27
N LEU A 141 1.44 4.89 -13.75
CA LEU A 141 1.83 3.69 -13.00
C LEU A 141 2.68 2.71 -13.83
N THR A 142 2.39 2.58 -15.13
CA THR A 142 3.11 1.67 -16.05
C THR A 142 4.59 2.05 -16.20
N ASN A 143 4.94 3.31 -15.93
CA ASN A 143 6.31 3.81 -16.04
C ASN A 143 7.11 3.69 -14.74
N MET A 144 6.49 3.22 -13.65
CA MET A 144 7.19 3.08 -12.39
C MET A 144 7.98 1.77 -12.35
N ILE A 145 9.26 1.87 -11.95
CA ILE A 145 10.13 0.71 -11.77
C ILE A 145 10.13 0.31 -10.29
N PRO A 146 9.88 -0.98 -9.96
CA PRO A 146 9.96 -1.48 -8.58
C PRO A 146 11.33 -1.19 -7.97
N ILE A 147 11.34 -0.56 -6.79
CA ILE A 147 12.58 -0.17 -6.13
C ILE A 147 13.12 -1.41 -5.43
N SER A 148 14.07 -2.09 -6.07
CA SER A 148 14.89 -3.09 -5.42
C SER A 148 16.18 -2.44 -4.90
N PRO A 149 16.73 -2.86 -3.75
CA PRO A 149 18.09 -2.50 -3.39
C PRO A 149 19.05 -3.00 -4.49
N PRO A 150 20.16 -2.30 -4.78
CA PRO A 150 21.09 -2.72 -5.82
C PRO A 150 21.64 -4.10 -5.47
N VAL A 151 21.29 -5.09 -6.27
CA VAL A 151 21.94 -6.40 -6.24
C VAL A 151 23.23 -6.23 -7.03
N SER A 152 24.37 -6.35 -6.36
CA SER A 152 25.67 -6.48 -7.03
C SER A 152 25.64 -7.75 -7.87
N HIS A 153 25.46 -7.63 -9.18
CA HIS A 153 25.60 -8.72 -10.12
C HIS A 153 26.67 -8.39 -11.14
N ASP A 154 27.79 -9.09 -11.01
CA ASP A 154 28.82 -9.24 -12.04
C ASP A 154 28.19 -9.71 -13.36
N GLY A 155 28.70 -9.15 -14.45
CA GLY A 155 28.09 -9.24 -15.76
C GLY A 155 28.20 -10.62 -16.43
N SER A 156 27.27 -10.87 -17.35
CA SER A 156 27.56 -11.31 -18.72
C SER A 156 26.25 -11.37 -19.51
N SER A 157 26.38 -11.15 -20.80
CA SER A 157 25.39 -10.67 -21.75
C SER A 157 24.50 -11.75 -22.40
N SER A 158 23.47 -11.23 -23.08
CA SER A 158 22.90 -11.67 -24.37
C SER A 158 21.72 -12.66 -24.40
N GLY A 159 20.63 -12.21 -25.04
CA GLY A 159 19.50 -13.03 -25.47
C GLY A 159 18.33 -12.18 -25.98
N HIS A 160 18.21 -12.05 -27.31
CA HIS A 160 17.15 -11.33 -28.00
C HIS A 160 15.82 -12.10 -27.94
N GLY A 161 14.81 -11.43 -27.40
CA GLY A 161 13.39 -11.74 -27.53
C GLY A 161 12.68 -10.62 -26.80
N ALA A 162 12.00 -9.71 -27.53
CA ALA A 162 11.23 -8.65 -26.89
C ALA A 162 10.19 -9.34 -26.00
N PRO A 163 10.32 -9.28 -24.65
CA PRO A 163 9.29 -9.85 -23.82
C PRO A 163 8.03 -9.04 -24.07
N SER A 164 6.90 -9.72 -24.27
CA SER A 164 5.59 -9.08 -24.13
C SER A 164 5.60 -8.38 -22.77
N MET A 165 5.72 -7.05 -22.77
CA MET A 165 5.80 -6.24 -21.56
C MET A 165 4.41 -6.18 -20.92
N GLU A 166 3.91 -7.32 -20.45
CA GLU A 166 2.78 -7.32 -19.55
C GLU A 166 3.25 -6.66 -18.25
N THR A 167 2.66 -5.50 -17.95
CA THR A 167 2.95 -4.78 -16.72
C THR A 167 2.53 -5.66 -15.55
N PRO A 168 3.42 -5.96 -14.59
CA PRO A 168 3.07 -6.85 -13.49
C PRO A 168 1.91 -6.25 -12.69
N VAL A 169 0.95 -7.11 -12.34
CA VAL A 169 -0.12 -6.75 -11.41
C VAL A 169 0.48 -6.35 -10.07
N VAL A 170 0.08 -5.19 -9.56
CA VAL A 170 0.40 -4.74 -8.21
C VAL A 170 -0.49 -5.50 -7.24
N GLU A 171 0.10 -6.18 -6.25
CA GLU A 171 -0.68 -6.97 -5.31
C GLU A 171 -1.60 -6.08 -4.48
N MET A 172 -1.07 -4.95 -4.00
CA MET A 172 -1.89 -3.96 -3.31
C MET A 172 -1.41 -2.53 -3.52
N VAL A 173 -2.38 -1.65 -3.78
CA VAL A 173 -2.21 -0.21 -3.63
C VAL A 173 -2.74 0.22 -2.26
N ILE A 174 -1.92 0.98 -1.53
CA ILE A 174 -2.23 1.48 -0.21
C ILE A 174 -2.15 3.00 -0.24
N CYS A 175 -3.23 3.67 0.15
CA CYS A 175 -3.27 5.13 0.23
C CYS A 175 -3.59 5.58 1.65
N SER A 176 -2.68 6.31 2.28
CA SER A 176 -2.84 6.80 3.64
C SER A 176 -3.10 8.31 3.70
N PHE A 177 -4.21 8.70 4.33
CA PHE A 177 -4.55 10.09 4.63
C PHE A 177 -4.60 11.06 3.42
N ALA A 178 -4.72 10.56 2.19
CA ALA A 178 -4.64 11.42 1.01
C ALA A 178 -5.80 11.26 0.02
N LEU A 179 -6.43 10.08 -0.09
CA LEU A 179 -7.48 9.86 -1.12
C LEU A 179 -8.70 10.79 -0.96
N HIS A 180 -8.96 11.28 0.27
CA HIS A 180 -10.03 12.22 0.57
C HIS A 180 -9.74 13.67 0.13
N LEU A 181 -8.51 13.95 -0.32
CA LEU A 181 -8.11 15.24 -0.88
C LEU A 181 -8.61 15.41 -2.32
N ILE A 182 -9.05 14.32 -2.97
CA ILE A 182 -9.70 14.37 -4.27
C ILE A 182 -11.16 14.76 -4.05
N GLU A 183 -11.46 16.03 -4.24
CA GLU A 183 -12.79 16.58 -3.94
C GLU A 183 -13.82 16.29 -5.03
N LYS A 184 -13.38 16.21 -6.29
CA LYS A 184 -14.28 15.95 -7.42
C LYS A 184 -14.52 14.44 -7.57
N PRO A 185 -15.77 13.96 -7.50
CA PRO A 185 -16.07 12.54 -7.67
C PRO A 185 -15.60 11.96 -9.00
N SER A 186 -15.60 12.75 -10.08
CA SER A 186 -15.11 12.31 -11.39
C SER A 186 -13.60 12.05 -11.41
N GLU A 187 -12.81 12.89 -10.73
CA GLU A 187 -11.35 12.69 -10.63
C GLU A 187 -11.04 11.45 -9.78
N LEU A 188 -11.77 11.25 -8.68
CA LEU A 188 -11.64 10.06 -7.85
C LEU A 188 -12.03 8.80 -8.62
N PHE A 189 -13.12 8.86 -9.40
CA PHE A 189 -13.54 7.76 -10.26
C PHE A 189 -12.45 7.36 -11.26
N THR A 190 -11.88 8.33 -11.99
CA THR A 190 -10.84 8.04 -12.99
C THR A 190 -9.62 7.38 -12.35
N LEU A 191 -9.14 7.90 -11.21
CA LEU A 191 -8.04 7.29 -10.46
C LEU A 191 -8.36 5.85 -10.05
N LEU A 192 -9.53 5.62 -9.44
CA LEU A 192 -9.89 4.30 -8.93
C LEU A 192 -10.13 3.29 -10.05
N ARG A 193 -10.70 3.71 -11.18
CA ARG A 193 -10.83 2.86 -12.37
C ARG A 193 -9.48 2.44 -12.90
N GLU A 194 -8.57 3.38 -13.04
CA GLU A 194 -7.21 3.12 -13.53
C GLU A 194 -6.46 2.14 -12.61
N LEU A 195 -6.47 2.39 -11.30
CA LEU A 195 -5.87 1.48 -10.32
C LEU A 195 -6.50 0.08 -10.33
N SER A 196 -7.82 -0.03 -10.53
CA SER A 196 -8.50 -1.34 -10.52
C SER A 196 -8.02 -2.27 -11.63
N THR A 197 -7.53 -1.73 -12.75
CA THR A 197 -7.00 -2.54 -13.85
C THR A 197 -5.58 -3.05 -13.61
N LYS A 198 -4.91 -2.53 -12.59
CA LYS A 198 -3.48 -2.77 -12.33
C LYS A 198 -3.20 -3.34 -10.94
N CYS A 199 -4.14 -3.19 -10.02
CA CYS A 199 -3.97 -3.54 -8.61
C CYS A 199 -5.03 -4.54 -8.17
N ARG A 200 -4.64 -5.60 -7.45
CA ARG A 200 -5.57 -6.61 -6.94
C ARG A 200 -6.34 -6.11 -5.71
N TRP A 201 -5.63 -5.45 -4.78
CA TRP A 201 -6.21 -4.88 -3.57
C TRP A 201 -6.03 -3.37 -3.50
N LEU A 202 -7.05 -2.68 -2.97
CA LEU A 202 -6.99 -1.28 -2.57
C LEU A 202 -7.19 -1.20 -1.06
N VAL A 203 -6.23 -0.58 -0.37
CA VAL A 203 -6.25 -0.36 1.08
C VAL A 203 -6.27 1.13 1.36
N VAL A 204 -7.33 1.62 1.99
CA VAL A 204 -7.50 3.03 2.32
C VAL A 204 -7.38 3.22 3.82
N LEU A 205 -6.36 3.96 4.24
CA LEU A 205 -6.14 4.37 5.63
C LEU A 205 -6.56 5.81 5.82
N ALA A 206 -7.55 6.07 6.68
CA ALA A 206 -8.07 7.43 6.87
C ALA A 206 -8.55 7.67 8.31
N PRO A 207 -8.52 8.91 8.81
CA PRO A 207 -9.03 9.25 10.14
C PRO A 207 -10.57 9.33 10.18
N HIS A 208 -11.23 9.07 9.06
CA HIS A 208 -12.65 9.23 8.84
C HIS A 208 -13.10 8.37 7.66
N LYS A 209 -14.42 8.24 7.47
CA LYS A 209 -15.02 7.41 6.43
C LYS A 209 -14.87 7.91 4.98
N LYS A 210 -14.29 9.10 4.75
CA LYS A 210 -14.01 9.62 3.38
C LYS A 210 -12.71 9.04 2.80
N PRO A 211 -12.60 8.89 1.46
CA PRO A 211 -13.62 9.21 0.46
C PRO A 211 -14.74 8.16 0.36
N ASP A 212 -15.83 8.55 -0.29
CA ASP A 212 -16.98 7.69 -0.60
C ASP A 212 -16.73 7.03 -1.96
N ILE A 213 -16.48 5.71 -1.94
CA ILE A 213 -16.32 4.88 -3.15
C ILE A 213 -17.68 4.28 -3.48
N LYS A 214 -18.07 4.27 -4.76
CA LYS A 214 -19.38 3.77 -5.20
C LYS A 214 -19.27 2.44 -5.93
N ASP A 215 -20.37 1.71 -5.97
CA ASP A 215 -20.49 0.50 -6.80
C ASP A 215 -20.21 0.81 -8.27
N GLY A 216 -19.61 -0.16 -8.97
CA GLY A 216 -19.22 -0.03 -10.37
C GLY A 216 -17.89 0.72 -10.61
N TRP A 217 -17.26 1.26 -9.57
CA TRP A 217 -15.99 1.99 -9.69
C TRP A 217 -14.74 1.09 -9.79
N GLY A 218 -14.95 -0.21 -9.99
CA GLY A 218 -13.88 -1.20 -10.16
C GLY A 218 -13.47 -1.93 -8.87
N TRP A 219 -14.16 -1.65 -7.76
CA TRP A 219 -13.78 -2.13 -6.43
C TRP A 219 -14.99 -2.67 -5.67
N ARG A 220 -14.82 -3.81 -5.00
CA ARG A 220 -15.78 -4.41 -4.07
C ARG A 220 -15.25 -4.27 -2.66
N LYS A 221 -16.08 -3.83 -1.72
CA LYS A 221 -15.66 -3.75 -0.32
C LYS A 221 -15.47 -5.16 0.24
N TRP A 222 -14.44 -5.33 1.05
CA TRP A 222 -14.08 -6.62 1.62
C TRP A 222 -14.16 -6.60 3.14
N ASP A 223 -14.91 -7.56 3.68
CA ASP A 223 -14.97 -7.84 5.11
C ASP A 223 -13.79 -8.75 5.49
N THR A 224 -12.87 -8.23 6.30
CA THR A 224 -11.65 -8.95 6.69
C THR A 224 -11.86 -9.97 7.83
N ASP A 225 -13.02 -9.94 8.49
CA ASP A 225 -13.39 -10.91 9.52
C ASP A 225 -13.96 -12.17 8.89
N THR A 226 -14.88 -12.00 7.93
CA THR A 226 -15.53 -13.11 7.22
C THR A 226 -14.78 -13.54 5.94
N TRP A 227 -13.84 -12.71 5.47
CA TRP A 227 -13.10 -12.89 4.22
C TRP A 227 -14.03 -12.99 2.99
N ALA A 228 -14.99 -12.08 2.91
CA ALA A 228 -16.00 -12.07 1.86
C ALA A 228 -16.34 -10.63 1.42
N GLU A 229 -16.99 -10.52 0.27
CA GLU A 229 -17.55 -9.26 -0.20
C GLU A 229 -18.67 -8.78 0.74
N CYS A 230 -18.67 -7.49 1.06
CA CYS A 230 -19.72 -6.84 1.86
C CYS A 230 -20.25 -5.58 1.16
N GLY A 231 -21.32 -4.99 1.70
CA GLY A 231 -21.91 -3.78 1.14
C GLY A 231 -20.94 -2.60 1.19
N ILE A 232 -20.89 -1.79 0.13
CA ILE A 232 -19.94 -0.67 0.00
C ILE A 232 -20.00 0.34 1.17
N ASN A 233 -21.18 0.46 1.80
CA ASN A 233 -21.45 1.36 2.93
C ASN A 233 -21.32 0.68 4.30
N ASP A 234 -21.16 -0.64 4.37
CA ASP A 234 -21.13 -1.41 5.61
C ASP A 234 -19.80 -1.20 6.32
N SER A 235 -19.78 -0.97 7.63
CA SER A 235 -18.51 -0.84 8.38
C SER A 235 -17.96 -2.18 8.90
N THR A 236 -18.50 -3.31 8.43
CA THR A 236 -18.09 -4.65 8.87
C THR A 236 -16.70 -4.99 8.33
N GLY A 237 -15.88 -5.67 9.15
CA GLY A 237 -14.54 -6.09 8.77
C GLY A 237 -13.54 -4.97 8.51
N GLU A 238 -13.84 -3.72 8.88
CA GLU A 238 -12.86 -2.61 8.89
C GLU A 238 -11.96 -2.72 10.12
N PHE A 239 -10.65 -2.51 9.99
CA PHE A 239 -9.80 -2.31 11.16
C PHE A 239 -9.89 -0.86 11.65
N LEU A 240 -9.87 -0.66 12.96
CA LEU A 240 -9.85 0.66 13.59
C LEU A 240 -8.79 0.70 14.69
N GLU A 241 -7.68 1.39 14.43
CA GLU A 241 -6.54 1.50 15.35
C GLU A 241 -6.13 2.96 15.51
N GLU A 242 -6.05 3.46 16.75
CA GLU A 242 -5.63 4.85 17.04
C GLU A 242 -6.38 5.92 16.21
N ARG A 243 -7.69 5.72 16.01
CA ARG A 243 -8.59 6.55 15.17
C ARG A 243 -8.27 6.50 13.67
N VAL A 244 -7.51 5.50 13.21
CA VAL A 244 -7.27 5.21 11.79
C VAL A 244 -8.18 4.08 11.36
N HIS A 245 -9.06 4.35 10.42
CA HIS A 245 -9.86 3.35 9.73
C HIS A 245 -9.05 2.74 8.60
N CYS A 246 -8.99 1.42 8.53
CA CYS A 246 -8.46 0.65 7.41
C CYS A 246 -9.62 -0.02 6.68
N ARG A 247 -9.86 0.44 5.44
CA ARG A 247 -10.90 -0.09 4.56
C ARG A 247 -10.24 -0.80 3.40
N VAL A 248 -10.68 -2.02 3.16
CA VAL A 248 -10.09 -2.91 2.16
C VAL A 248 -11.10 -3.14 1.05
N TYR A 249 -10.61 -3.12 -0.17
CA TYR A 249 -11.38 -3.38 -1.37
C TYR A 249 -10.62 -4.31 -2.30
N ARG A 250 -11.36 -5.23 -2.94
CA ARG A 250 -10.85 -6.13 -3.96
C ARG A 250 -11.21 -5.61 -5.34
N SER A 251 -10.29 -5.67 -6.28
CA SER A 251 -10.56 -5.30 -7.67
C SER A 251 -11.55 -6.27 -8.32
N VAL A 252 -12.31 -5.76 -9.29
CA VAL A 252 -13.17 -6.58 -10.18
C VAL A 252 -12.54 -6.81 -11.55
N ASN A 253 -11.38 -6.20 -11.82
CA ASN A 253 -10.73 -6.20 -13.13
C ASN A 253 -9.39 -6.96 -13.15
N VAL A 254 -9.01 -7.59 -12.03
CA VAL A 254 -7.75 -8.33 -11.79
C VAL A 254 -8.01 -9.56 -10.93
#